data_AF-A0A8H7TKP3-F1
#
_entry.id   AF-A0A8H7TKP3-F1
#
_cell.length_a   1.000
_cell.length_b   1.000
_cell.length_c   1.000
_cell.angle_alpha   90.00
_cell.angle_beta   90.00
_cell.angle_gamma   90.00
#
_symmetry.space_group_name_H-M   'P 1'
#
loop_
_entity.id
_entity.type
_entity.pdbx_description
1 polymer ?
#
loop_
_entity_poly.entity_id
_entity_poly.type
_entity_poly.pdbx_seq_one_letter_code
_entity_poly.pdbx_strand_id
1 'polypeptide(L)'
;QEIATVTNLIGQQAAQNANLQAQAQAVANRREPGTLLKPPAPEIFNGTQAKLQGFVTQLRVHFNYFPVTLNTDERRVTYAHSRLKGSALNCIITNFDYFMEVLHQTFRIQDKKRKAEHKINLLTQTGSDYEHAISHYFNRLKKEVQEELYKEDRPASIHNYITMAIRIDNRQYQWQTRKQQTNYHTNT
;
A
#
# COMPACT_ATOMS: atom_id res chain seq x y z
N GLN A 1 3.57 20.07 32.35
CA GLN A 1 3.61 20.23 30.88
C GLN A 1 3.48 18.90 30.15
N GLU A 2 4.10 17.81 30.62
CA GLU A 2 4.04 16.48 29.97
C GLU A 2 2.63 15.88 29.82
N ILE A 3 1.72 16.09 30.77
CA ILE A 3 0.34 15.58 30.69
C ILE A 3 -0.41 16.16 29.47
N ALA A 4 -0.23 17.45 29.19
CA ALA A 4 -0.87 18.08 28.02
C ALA A 4 -0.32 17.51 26.70
N THR A 5 0.98 17.19 26.66
CA THR A 5 1.65 16.58 25.51
C THR A 5 1.15 15.16 25.26
N VAL A 6 0.99 14.36 26.33
CA VAL A 6 0.47 12.98 26.25
C VAL A 6 -0.98 12.96 25.79
N THR A 7 -1.82 13.88 26.29
CA THR A 7 -3.23 13.98 25.85
C THR A 7 -3.34 14.33 24.37
N ASN A 8 -2.50 15.24 23.88
CA ASN A 8 -2.46 15.60 22.45
C ASN A 8 -1.99 14.44 21.57
N LEU A 9 -1.01 13.65 22.02
CA LEU A 9 -0.53 12.45 21.32
C LEU A 9 -1.60 11.35 21.25
N ILE A 10 -2.34 11.13 22.34
CA ILE A 10 -3.45 10.17 22.36
C ILE A 10 -4.57 10.62 21.40
N GLY A 11 -4.88 11.91 21.37
CA GLY A 11 -5.85 12.47 20.43
C GLY A 11 -5.43 12.28 18.96
N GLN A 12 -4.15 12.51 18.65
CA GLN A 12 -3.61 12.28 17.29
C GLN A 12 -3.61 10.80 16.91
N GLN A 13 -3.25 9.91 17.83
CA GLN A 13 -3.28 8.46 17.59
C GLN A 13 -4.71 7.96 17.38
N ALA A 14 -5.68 8.47 18.14
CA ALA A 14 -7.09 8.12 17.96
C ALA A 14 -7.62 8.56 16.58
N ALA A 15 -7.24 9.76 16.13
CA ALA A 15 -7.61 10.26 14.80
C ALA A 15 -6.98 9.43 13.66
N GLN A 16 -5.71 9.01 13.82
CA GLN A 16 -5.05 8.12 12.85
C GLN A 16 -5.72 6.74 12.82
N ASN A 17 -6.04 6.16 13.98
CA ASN A 17 -6.72 4.88 14.06
C ASN A 17 -8.12 4.94 13.43
N ALA A 18 -8.86 6.03 13.63
CA ALA A 18 -10.17 6.24 13.01
C ALA A 18 -10.06 6.36 11.48
N ASN A 19 -9.06 7.07 10.97
CA ASN A 19 -8.81 7.18 9.52
C ASN A 19 -8.40 5.83 8.90
N LEU A 20 -7.56 5.05 9.57
CA LEU A 20 -7.19 3.70 9.12
C LEU A 20 -8.39 2.75 9.10
N GLN A 21 -9.27 2.84 10.11
CA GLN A 21 -10.53 2.08 10.14
C GLN A 21 -11.49 2.51 9.04
N ALA A 22 -11.65 3.82 8.80
CA ALA A 22 -12.50 4.34 7.73
C ALA A 22 -11.98 3.94 6.34
N GLN A 23 -10.66 3.92 6.13
CA GLN A 23 -10.05 3.41 4.89
C GLN A 23 -10.25 1.91 4.74
N ALA A 24 -10.07 1.12 5.80
CA ALA A 24 -10.31 -0.33 5.77
C ALA A 24 -11.78 -0.65 5.48
N GLN A 25 -12.72 0.11 6.05
CA GLN A 25 -14.16 -0.01 5.79
C GLN A 25 -14.52 0.45 4.37
N ALA A 26 -13.90 1.51 3.85
CA ALA A 26 -14.11 1.95 2.47
C ALA A 26 -13.60 0.92 1.45
N VAL A 27 -12.47 0.25 1.75
CA VAL A 27 -11.95 -0.86 0.93
C VAL A 27 -12.86 -2.10 1.06
N ALA A 28 -13.37 -2.40 2.25
CA ALA A 28 -14.32 -3.49 2.46
C ALA A 28 -15.68 -3.25 1.76
N ASN A 29 -16.12 -1.98 1.68
CA ASN A 29 -17.39 -1.59 1.06
C ASN A 29 -17.28 -1.33 -0.45
N ARG A 30 -16.07 -1.36 -1.05
CA ARG A 30 -15.94 -1.29 -2.49
C ARG A 30 -16.53 -2.55 -3.11
N ARG A 31 -17.65 -2.37 -3.81
CA ARG A 31 -18.27 -3.42 -4.63
C ARG A 31 -17.25 -3.92 -5.65
N GLU A 32 -17.07 -5.24 -5.71
CA GLU A 32 -16.07 -5.84 -6.58
C GLU A 32 -16.41 -5.61 -8.07
N PRO A 33 -15.41 -5.50 -8.96
CA PRO A 33 -15.63 -5.30 -10.39
C PRO A 33 -16.62 -6.30 -11.02
N GLY A 34 -16.59 -7.55 -10.57
CA GLY A 34 -17.46 -8.62 -11.04
C GLY A 34 -18.92 -8.48 -10.61
N THR A 35 -19.19 -7.81 -9.49
CA THR A 35 -20.57 -7.49 -9.08
C THR A 35 -21.21 -6.42 -9.97
N LEU A 36 -20.39 -5.53 -10.54
CA LEU A 36 -20.82 -4.47 -11.45
C LEU A 36 -20.93 -4.96 -12.90
N LEU A 37 -19.90 -5.68 -13.36
CA LEU A 37 -19.78 -6.09 -14.76
C LEU A 37 -20.45 -7.43 -15.07
N LYS A 38 -20.78 -8.24 -14.05
CA LYS A 38 -21.37 -9.58 -14.18
C LYS A 38 -20.73 -10.39 -15.31
N PRO A 39 -19.40 -10.59 -15.27
CA PRO A 39 -18.69 -11.25 -16.36
C PRO A 39 -19.24 -12.67 -16.57
N PRO A 40 -19.27 -13.16 -17.82
CA PRO A 40 -19.72 -14.51 -18.11
C PRO A 40 -18.92 -15.52 -17.29
N ALA A 41 -19.62 -16.53 -16.78
CA ALA A 41 -18.98 -17.62 -16.07
C ALA A 41 -18.04 -18.38 -17.02
N PRO A 42 -16.88 -18.86 -16.53
CA PRO A 42 -16.03 -19.76 -17.29
C PRO A 42 -16.83 -20.99 -17.75
N GLU A 43 -16.54 -21.44 -18.96
CA GLU A 43 -17.14 -22.63 -19.56
C GLU A 43 -16.82 -23.87 -18.71
N ILE A 44 -17.76 -24.83 -18.67
CA ILE A 44 -17.55 -26.07 -17.93
C ILE A 44 -16.48 -26.90 -18.62
N PHE A 45 -15.42 -27.26 -17.91
CA PHE A 45 -14.34 -28.07 -18.43
C PHE A 45 -14.59 -29.56 -18.22
N ASN A 46 -14.58 -30.32 -19.32
CA ASN A 46 -14.84 -31.76 -19.31
C ASN A 46 -13.58 -32.64 -19.30
N GLY A 47 -12.38 -32.04 -19.41
CA GLY A 47 -11.11 -32.77 -19.47
C GLY A 47 -10.42 -32.75 -20.84
N THR A 48 -10.98 -32.06 -21.83
CA THR A 48 -10.37 -31.97 -23.17
C THR A 48 -9.07 -31.15 -23.15
N GLN A 49 -7.91 -31.78 -23.36
CA GLN A 49 -6.59 -31.11 -23.28
C GLN A 49 -6.48 -29.86 -24.16
N ALA A 50 -7.01 -29.90 -25.39
CA ALA A 50 -7.00 -28.75 -26.30
C ALA A 50 -7.76 -27.52 -25.75
N LYS A 51 -8.73 -27.72 -24.84
CA LYS A 51 -9.54 -26.65 -24.22
C LYS A 51 -9.00 -26.18 -22.88
N LEU A 52 -7.99 -26.86 -22.32
CA LEU A 52 -7.45 -26.56 -20.98
C LEU A 52 -6.92 -25.13 -20.86
N GLN A 53 -6.15 -24.66 -21.85
CA GLN A 53 -5.58 -23.30 -21.85
C GLN A 53 -6.67 -22.21 -21.89
N GLY A 54 -7.70 -22.40 -22.70
CA GLY A 54 -8.84 -21.50 -22.75
C GLY A 54 -9.60 -21.45 -21.42
N PHE A 55 -9.84 -22.61 -20.82
CA PHE A 55 -10.47 -22.72 -19.51
C PHE A 55 -9.67 -22.01 -18.40
N VAL A 56 -8.36 -22.23 -18.35
CA VAL A 56 -7.47 -21.56 -17.37
C VAL A 56 -7.47 -20.05 -17.57
N THR A 57 -7.49 -19.58 -18.82
CA THR A 57 -7.58 -18.15 -19.13
C THR A 57 -8.90 -17.55 -18.65
N GLN A 58 -10.02 -18.24 -18.85
CA GLN A 58 -11.32 -17.80 -18.36
C GLN A 58 -11.38 -17.77 -16.83
N LEU A 59 -10.83 -18.77 -16.13
CA LEU A 59 -10.70 -18.75 -14.68
C LEU A 59 -9.89 -17.53 -14.19
N ARG A 60 -8.76 -17.25 -14.84
CA ARG A 60 -7.91 -16.09 -14.52
C ARG A 60 -8.69 -14.78 -14.65
N VAL A 61 -9.39 -14.60 -15.78
CA VAL A 61 -10.21 -13.41 -16.02
C VAL A 61 -11.30 -13.29 -14.96
N HIS A 62 -11.99 -14.39 -14.64
CA HIS A 62 -13.01 -14.40 -13.60
C HIS A 62 -12.45 -14.01 -12.23
N PHE A 63 -11.30 -14.54 -11.82
CA PHE A 63 -10.69 -14.20 -10.53
C PHE A 63 -10.27 -12.73 -10.44
N ASN A 64 -9.85 -12.12 -11.55
CA ASN A 64 -9.57 -10.68 -11.60
C ASN A 64 -10.81 -9.81 -11.36
N TYR A 65 -12.00 -10.30 -11.70
CA TYR A 65 -13.25 -9.59 -11.44
C TYR A 65 -13.71 -9.72 -9.97
N PHE A 66 -13.29 -10.76 -9.24
CA PHE A 66 -13.72 -11.03 -7.86
C PHE A 66 -12.54 -11.14 -6.87
N PRO A 67 -11.69 -10.11 -6.72
CA PRO A 67 -10.44 -10.17 -5.95
C PRO A 67 -10.61 -10.28 -4.42
N VAL A 68 -11.74 -9.84 -3.87
CA VAL A 68 -12.15 -9.90 -2.46
C VAL A 68 -12.91 -11.21 -2.19
N THR A 69 -13.86 -11.61 -3.04
CA THR A 69 -14.63 -12.86 -2.86
C THR A 69 -13.73 -14.10 -3.04
N LEU A 70 -12.81 -14.04 -4.00
CA LEU A 70 -11.84 -15.11 -4.32
C LEU A 70 -10.43 -14.68 -3.92
N ASN A 71 -10.29 -14.20 -2.69
CA ASN A 71 -9.04 -13.69 -2.11
C ASN A 71 -8.05 -14.78 -1.65
N THR A 72 -8.50 -16.02 -1.48
CA THR A 72 -7.66 -17.17 -1.10
C THR A 72 -7.57 -18.20 -2.22
N ASP A 73 -6.45 -18.92 -2.25
CA ASP A 73 -6.24 -20.02 -3.19
C ASP A 73 -7.30 -21.11 -3.01
N GLU A 74 -7.65 -21.45 -1.77
CA GLU A 74 -8.71 -22.41 -1.45
C GLU A 74 -10.06 -22.05 -2.09
N ARG A 75 -10.46 -20.77 -2.05
CA ARG A 75 -11.71 -20.30 -2.65
C ARG A 75 -11.66 -20.33 -4.17
N ARG A 76 -10.52 -19.95 -4.76
CA ARG A 76 -10.30 -20.03 -6.22
C ARG A 76 -10.33 -21.47 -6.71
N VAL A 77 -9.74 -22.39 -5.96
CA VAL A 77 -9.74 -23.84 -6.23
C VAL A 77 -11.14 -24.41 -6.13
N THR A 78 -11.87 -24.09 -5.05
CA THR A 78 -13.25 -24.52 -4.87
C THR A 78 -14.13 -24.04 -6.02
N TYR A 79 -13.94 -22.79 -6.45
CA TYR A 79 -14.62 -22.26 -7.62
C TYR A 79 -14.23 -22.99 -8.91
N ALA A 80 -12.94 -23.18 -9.17
CA ALA A 80 -12.46 -23.89 -10.35
C ALA A 80 -13.01 -25.32 -10.40
N HIS A 81 -13.04 -26.03 -9.27
CA HIS A 81 -13.62 -27.35 -9.12
C HIS A 81 -15.11 -27.38 -9.49
N SER A 82 -15.89 -26.37 -9.08
CA SER A 82 -17.31 -26.27 -9.46
C SER A 82 -17.55 -26.13 -10.97
N ARG A 83 -16.52 -25.76 -11.73
CA ARG A 83 -16.56 -25.61 -13.19
C ARG A 83 -16.09 -26.86 -13.94
N LEU A 84 -15.94 -27.98 -13.27
CA LEU A 84 -15.48 -29.24 -13.86
C LEU A 84 -16.62 -30.25 -14.00
N LYS A 85 -16.57 -31.06 -15.06
CA LYS A 85 -17.49 -32.20 -15.28
C LYS A 85 -16.76 -33.37 -15.94
N GLY A 86 -17.41 -34.53 -15.98
CA GLY A 86 -16.95 -35.69 -16.74
C GLY A 86 -15.55 -36.16 -16.32
N SER A 87 -14.70 -36.45 -17.30
CA SER A 87 -13.34 -36.98 -17.06
C SER A 87 -12.44 -36.02 -16.28
N ALA A 88 -12.62 -34.69 -16.41
CA ALA A 88 -11.90 -33.71 -15.58
C ALA A 88 -12.25 -33.84 -14.10
N LEU A 89 -13.53 -34.01 -13.77
CA LEU A 89 -13.98 -34.20 -12.40
C LEU A 89 -13.41 -35.51 -11.84
N ASN A 90 -13.46 -36.58 -12.64
CA ASN A 90 -12.98 -37.91 -12.23
C ASN A 90 -11.45 -37.95 -12.04
N CYS A 91 -10.69 -37.24 -12.88
CA CYS A 91 -9.25 -37.12 -12.76
C CYS A 91 -8.83 -36.41 -11.46
N ILE A 92 -9.59 -35.41 -11.03
CA ILE A 92 -9.33 -34.67 -9.77
C ILE A 92 -9.71 -35.47 -8.54
N ILE A 93 -10.82 -36.23 -8.61
CA ILE A 93 -11.18 -37.16 -7.53
C ILE A 93 -10.07 -38.23 -7.35
N THR A 94 -9.36 -38.58 -8.42
CA THR A 94 -8.30 -39.59 -8.39
C THR A 94 -6.93 -39.02 -7.98
N ASN A 95 -6.63 -37.74 -8.27
CA ASN A 95 -5.35 -37.11 -7.92
C ASN A 95 -5.50 -35.59 -7.69
N PHE A 96 -6.14 -35.24 -6.58
CA PHE A 96 -6.39 -33.85 -6.18
C PHE A 96 -5.08 -33.08 -5.96
N ASP A 97 -4.07 -33.73 -5.39
CA ASP A 97 -2.78 -33.11 -5.07
C ASP A 97 -2.01 -32.70 -6.33
N TYR A 98 -2.00 -33.53 -7.37
CA TYR A 98 -1.38 -33.19 -8.66
C TYR A 98 -2.10 -32.04 -9.38
N PHE A 99 -3.44 -32.04 -9.36
CA PHE A 99 -4.23 -30.95 -9.92
C PHE A 99 -3.95 -29.63 -9.20
N MET A 100 -3.90 -29.68 -7.87
CA MET A 100 -3.53 -28.55 -7.04
C MET A 100 -2.12 -28.08 -7.34
N GLU A 101 -1.15 -28.97 -7.51
CA GLU A 101 0.22 -28.62 -7.85
C GLU A 101 0.31 -27.88 -9.19
N VAL A 102 -0.36 -28.35 -10.23
CA VAL A 102 -0.38 -27.69 -11.55
C VAL A 102 -1.03 -26.30 -11.49
N LEU A 103 -2.14 -26.15 -10.76
CA LEU A 103 -2.75 -24.83 -10.56
C LEU A 103 -1.84 -23.92 -9.72
N HIS A 104 -1.30 -24.42 -8.62
CA HIS A 104 -0.38 -23.67 -7.76
C HIS A 104 0.88 -23.25 -8.52
N GLN A 105 1.47 -24.08 -9.37
CA GLN A 105 2.61 -23.69 -10.20
C GLN A 105 2.23 -22.59 -11.21
N THR A 106 1.05 -22.71 -11.84
CA THR A 106 0.54 -21.73 -12.83
C THR A 106 0.23 -20.38 -12.18
N PHE A 107 -0.29 -20.36 -10.95
CA PHE A 107 -0.69 -19.13 -10.26
C PHE A 107 0.40 -18.55 -9.33
N ARG A 108 1.29 -19.35 -8.72
CA ARG A 108 2.36 -18.85 -7.82
C ARG A 108 3.30 -17.88 -8.50
N ILE A 109 3.64 -18.10 -9.77
CA ILE A 109 4.58 -17.24 -10.51
C ILE A 109 3.95 -15.85 -10.76
N GLN A 110 2.66 -15.81 -11.10
CA GLN A 110 1.97 -14.55 -11.38
C GLN A 110 1.53 -13.80 -10.12
N ASP A 111 1.10 -14.49 -9.06
CA ASP A 111 0.72 -13.80 -7.83
C ASP A 111 1.93 -13.26 -7.07
N LYS A 112 3.11 -13.91 -7.17
CA LYS A 112 4.37 -13.31 -6.70
C LYS A 112 4.73 -12.06 -7.48
N LYS A 113 4.62 -12.10 -8.82
CA LYS A 113 4.83 -10.94 -9.69
C LYS A 113 3.85 -9.81 -9.35
N ARG A 114 2.57 -10.11 -9.20
CA ARG A 114 1.52 -9.14 -8.83
C ARG A 114 1.71 -8.57 -7.43
N LYS A 115 2.09 -9.39 -6.44
CA LYS A 115 2.43 -8.90 -5.09
C LYS A 115 3.67 -7.99 -5.12
N ALA A 116 4.67 -8.33 -5.94
CA ALA A 116 5.85 -7.49 -6.14
C ALA A 116 5.47 -6.17 -6.84
N GLU A 117 4.69 -6.21 -7.93
CA GLU A 117 4.20 -5.02 -8.63
C GLU A 117 3.34 -4.13 -7.74
N HIS A 118 2.44 -4.71 -6.95
CA HIS A 118 1.63 -3.97 -5.99
C HIS A 118 2.49 -3.33 -4.89
N LYS A 119 3.51 -4.06 -4.39
CA LYS A 119 4.46 -3.51 -3.42
C LYS A 119 5.32 -2.39 -4.02
N ILE A 120 5.75 -2.52 -5.27
CA ILE A 120 6.46 -1.47 -6.01
C ILE A 120 5.55 -0.25 -6.15
N ASN A 121 4.31 -0.41 -6.61
CA ASN A 121 3.37 0.70 -6.77
C ASN A 121 3.05 1.39 -5.43
N LEU A 122 2.90 0.62 -4.34
CA LEU A 122 2.70 1.19 -3.00
C LEU A 122 3.92 2.00 -2.57
N LEU A 123 5.12 1.46 -2.75
CA LEU A 123 6.38 2.17 -2.44
C LEU A 123 6.57 3.41 -3.32
N THR A 124 6.23 3.35 -4.60
CA THR A 124 6.29 4.49 -5.53
C THR A 124 5.28 5.56 -5.15
N GLN A 125 4.05 5.19 -4.79
CA GLN A 125 3.01 6.12 -4.37
C GLN A 125 3.39 6.79 -3.04
N THR A 126 3.78 6.00 -2.03
CA THR A 126 4.24 6.53 -0.72
C THR A 126 5.52 7.36 -0.86
N GLY A 127 6.44 6.96 -1.74
CA GLY A 127 7.62 7.76 -2.09
C GLY A 127 7.21 9.09 -2.72
N SER A 128 6.28 9.10 -3.67
CA SER A 128 5.77 10.34 -4.24
C SER A 128 5.03 11.20 -3.21
N ASP A 129 4.21 10.63 -2.33
CA ASP A 129 3.50 11.36 -1.28
C ASP A 129 4.49 11.97 -0.28
N TYR A 130 5.56 11.26 0.05
CA TYR A 130 6.67 11.75 0.88
C TYR A 130 7.44 12.88 0.19
N GLU A 131 7.77 12.74 -1.09
CA GLU A 131 8.45 13.76 -1.89
C GLU A 131 7.62 15.04 -2.01
N HIS A 132 6.34 14.91 -2.32
CA HIS A 132 5.41 16.03 -2.43
C HIS A 132 5.21 16.72 -1.08
N ALA A 133 5.04 15.96 0.01
CA ALA A 133 4.84 16.54 1.33
C ALA A 133 6.10 17.27 1.85
N ILE A 134 7.30 16.75 1.57
CA ILE A 134 8.56 17.46 1.88
C ILE A 134 8.72 18.70 1.03
N SER A 135 8.50 18.63 -0.29
CA SER A 135 8.62 19.80 -1.17
C SER A 135 7.67 20.92 -0.74
N HIS A 136 6.42 20.57 -0.46
CA HIS A 136 5.42 21.55 -0.02
C HIS A 136 5.73 22.14 1.37
N TYR A 137 6.31 21.36 2.29
CA TYR A 137 6.77 21.86 3.58
C TYR A 137 8.01 22.76 3.44
N PHE A 138 9.03 22.31 2.69
CA PHE A 138 10.27 23.06 2.43
C PHE A 138 9.98 24.44 1.86
N ASN A 139 9.11 24.53 0.85
CA ASN A 139 8.74 25.80 0.20
C ASN A 139 8.04 26.80 1.13
N ARG A 140 7.52 26.36 2.29
CA ARG A 140 6.87 27.22 3.29
C ARG A 140 7.82 27.70 4.39
N LEU A 141 9.05 27.18 4.45
CA LEU A 141 10.06 27.60 5.41
C LEU A 141 10.72 28.93 5.00
N LYS A 142 11.29 29.64 5.97
CA LYS A 142 12.11 30.84 5.70
C LYS A 142 13.36 30.44 4.91
N LYS A 143 13.84 31.35 4.06
CA LYS A 143 15.00 31.11 3.19
C LYS A 143 16.26 30.71 3.97
N GLU A 144 16.51 31.32 5.13
CA GLU A 144 17.68 30.99 5.95
C GLU A 144 17.62 29.56 6.53
N VAL A 145 16.41 29.10 6.86
CA VAL A 145 16.17 27.73 7.34
C VAL A 145 16.30 26.75 6.17
N GLN A 146 15.78 27.10 4.98
CA GLN A 146 15.91 26.29 3.77
C GLN A 146 17.38 26.05 3.37
N GLU A 147 18.21 27.10 3.34
CA GLU A 147 19.62 27.04 2.94
C GLU A 147 20.45 26.13 3.84
N GLU A 148 20.14 26.08 5.13
CA GLU A 148 20.84 25.23 6.08
C GLU A 148 20.28 23.80 6.07
N LEU A 149 18.96 23.65 5.93
CA LEU A 149 18.30 22.36 5.81
C LEU A 149 18.71 21.61 4.53
N TYR A 150 19.05 22.32 3.44
CA TYR A 150 19.52 21.73 2.19
C TYR A 150 20.92 21.09 2.31
N LYS A 151 21.70 21.45 3.33
CA LYS A 151 23.06 20.93 3.56
C LYS A 151 23.06 19.62 4.35
N GLU A 152 21.93 19.25 4.94
CA GLU A 152 21.79 18.07 5.79
C GLU A 152 21.27 16.87 4.99
N ASP A 153 21.66 15.67 5.40
CA ASP A 153 21.18 14.43 4.78
C ASP A 153 19.66 14.29 4.94
N ARG A 154 19.00 13.84 3.87
CA ARG A 154 17.55 13.73 3.85
C ARG A 154 17.07 12.57 4.72
N PRO A 155 16.26 12.82 5.77
CA PRO A 155 15.82 11.80 6.72
C PRO A 155 14.65 10.99 6.18
N ALA A 156 14.55 9.71 6.54
CA ALA A 156 13.57 8.74 5.99
C ALA A 156 12.07 9.02 6.27
N SER A 157 11.73 10.07 7.03
CA SER A 157 10.34 10.40 7.38
C SER A 157 10.13 11.91 7.42
N ILE A 158 8.95 12.36 7.00
CA ILE A 158 8.55 13.76 7.05
C ILE A 158 8.55 14.30 8.49
N HIS A 159 8.27 13.46 9.49
CA HIS A 159 8.35 13.86 10.88
C HIS A 159 9.78 14.27 11.28
N ASN A 160 10.78 13.47 10.89
CA ASN A 160 12.19 13.78 11.16
C ASN A 160 12.64 15.02 10.39
N TYR A 161 12.11 15.21 9.17
CA TYR A 161 12.36 16.40 8.37
C TYR A 161 11.84 17.68 9.04
N ILE A 162 10.61 17.64 9.57
CA ILE A 162 9.99 18.75 10.32
C ILE A 162 10.79 19.04 11.59
N THR A 163 11.17 18.02 12.36
CA THR A 163 11.97 18.18 13.58
C THR A 163 13.33 18.81 13.29
N MET A 164 13.96 18.43 12.17
CA MET A 164 15.23 19.01 11.72
C MET A 164 15.08 20.50 11.38
N ALA A 165 14.02 20.87 10.65
CA ALA A 165 13.72 22.27 10.33
C ALA A 165 13.48 23.13 11.58
N ILE A 166 12.73 22.61 12.57
CA ILE A 166 12.49 23.29 13.84
C ILE A 166 13.79 23.51 14.60
N ARG A 167 14.67 22.51 14.65
CA ARG A 167 15.97 22.63 15.34
C ARG A 167 16.85 23.70 14.70
N ILE A 168 16.86 23.76 13.37
CA ILE A 168 17.58 24.78 12.59
C ILE A 168 17.03 26.17 12.90
N ASP A 169 15.72 26.39 12.81
CA ASP A 169 15.10 27.69 13.10
C ASP A 169 15.37 28.13 14.55
N ASN A 170 15.27 27.22 15.53
CA ASN A 170 15.61 27.51 16.92
C ASN A 170 17.07 27.90 17.12
N ARG A 171 18.02 27.21 16.47
CA ARG A 171 19.44 27.55 16.51
C ARG A 171 19.69 28.93 15.91
N GLN A 172 19.07 29.22 14.78
CA GLN A 172 19.19 30.52 14.10
C GLN A 172 18.59 31.64 14.97
N TYR A 173 17.42 31.41 15.58
CA TYR A 173 16.81 32.36 16.52
C TYR A 173 17.72 32.67 17.72
N GLN A 174 18.30 31.62 18.33
CA GLN A 174 19.25 31.79 19.44
C GLN A 174 20.50 32.59 19.02
N TRP A 175 21.01 32.36 17.81
CA TRP A 175 22.14 33.12 17.26
C TRP A 175 21.80 34.59 17.01
N GLN A 176 20.63 34.87 16.42
CA GLN A 176 20.16 36.24 16.18
C GLN A 176 19.97 37.01 17.49
N THR A 177 19.38 36.36 18.50
CA THR A 177 19.17 36.97 19.84
C THR A 177 20.49 37.32 20.51
N ARG A 178 21.50 36.45 20.41
CA ARG A 178 22.85 36.70 20.95
C ARG A 178 23.54 37.87 20.25
N LYS A 179 23.47 37.95 18.91
CA LYS A 179 24.02 39.07 18.15
C LYS A 179 23.40 40.42 18.56
N GLN A 180 22.09 40.45 18.79
CA GLN A 180 21.42 41.65 19.27
C GLN A 180 21.91 42.05 20.67
N GLN A 181 22.02 41.11 21.61
CA GLN A 181 22.52 41.38 22.96
C GLN A 181 23.99 41.86 23.01
N THR A 182 24.87 41.33 22.15
CA THR A 182 26.27 41.81 22.03
C THR A 182 26.36 43.20 21.42
N ASN A 183 25.46 43.58 20.51
CA ASN A 183 25.42 44.93 19.94
C ASN A 183 24.96 45.99 20.95
N TYR A 184 24.17 45.62 21.97
CA TYR A 184 23.79 46.52 23.06
C TYR A 184 24.92 46.75 24.08
N HIS A 185 25.85 45.80 24.24
CA HIS A 185 26.98 45.94 25.19
C HIS A 185 28.24 46.58 24.60
N THR A 186 28.27 46.86 23.30
CA THR A 186 29.42 47.49 22.60
C THR A 186 29.20 48.97 22.26
N ASN A 187 28.04 49.54 22.63
CA ASN A 187 27.68 50.95 22.46
C ASN A 187 27.56 51.70 23.81
N THR A 188 28.44 51.41 24.76
CA THR A 188 28.63 52.20 26.00
C THR A 188 30.12 52.43 26.18
#